data_AF-A0A8B8GJW5-F1
#
_entry.id   AF-A0A8B8GJW5-F1
#
_cell.length_a   1.000
_cell.length_b   1.000
_cell.length_c   1.000
_cell.angle_alpha   90.00
_cell.angle_beta   90.00
_cell.angle_gamma   90.00
#
_symmetry.space_group_name_H-M   'P 1'
#
loop_
_entity.id
_entity.type
_entity.pdbx_description
1 polymer ?
#
loop_
_entity_poly.entity_id
_entity_poly.type
_entity_poly.pdbx_seq_one_letter_code
_entity_poly.pdbx_strand_id
1 'polypeptide(L)'
;MKNRSLHYEIKCSPYEAMFGIRAKIGLKSTSLPKSIIHKLKTDEDLETALNSINTEKSVDTSSEENIDVNEEQADIIQSRQETIIEKRRESFHNLKVQASKVKTNSEHRLREGKIGESVKIRIPDVDKARNDLRSILGVIIKKQ
;
A
#
# COMPACT_ATOMS: atom_id res chain seq x y z
N MET A 1 -5.54 5.06 -14.00
CA MET A 1 -5.99 3.91 -13.17
C MET A 1 -5.41 4.07 -11.76
N LYS A 2 -6.26 4.20 -10.73
CA LYS A 2 -5.82 4.46 -9.35
C LYS A 2 -5.02 3.30 -8.72
N ASN A 3 -5.28 2.07 -9.15
CA ASN A 3 -4.65 0.86 -8.57
C ASN A 3 -3.24 0.54 -9.09
N ARG A 4 -2.71 1.34 -10.03
CA ARG A 4 -1.37 1.15 -10.61
C ARG A 4 -0.40 2.27 -10.28
N SER A 5 -0.91 3.39 -9.77
CA SER A 5 -0.06 4.52 -9.42
C SER A 5 0.84 4.11 -8.27
N LEU A 6 2.14 4.33 -8.42
CA LEU A 6 3.07 4.13 -7.32
C LEU A 6 2.91 5.29 -6.34
N HIS A 7 2.83 4.95 -5.06
CA HIS A 7 2.99 5.94 -4.01
C HIS A 7 4.44 6.44 -4.02
N TYR A 8 4.65 7.76 -3.95
CA TYR A 8 5.97 8.36 -4.12
C TYR A 8 7.01 7.80 -3.15
N GLU A 9 6.59 7.45 -1.94
CA GLU A 9 7.48 7.07 -0.84
C GLU A 9 7.73 5.56 -0.80
N ILE A 10 6.68 4.76 -0.62
CA ILE A 10 6.79 3.29 -0.55
C ILE A 10 7.01 2.61 -1.91
N LYS A 11 6.98 3.36 -3.02
CA LYS A 11 7.16 2.86 -4.40
C LYS A 11 6.32 1.64 -4.77
N CYS A 12 5.19 1.46 -4.09
CA CYS A 12 4.23 0.36 -4.30
C CYS A 12 2.89 0.91 -4.76
N SER A 13 2.16 0.12 -5.54
CA SER A 13 0.77 0.43 -5.93
C SER A 13 -0.23 -0.05 -4.88
N PRO A 14 -1.45 0.52 -4.80
CA PRO A 14 -2.49 0.04 -3.87
C PRO A 14 -2.79 -1.45 -4.03
N TYR A 15 -2.80 -1.96 -5.28
CA TYR A 15 -2.99 -3.38 -5.56
C TYR A 15 -1.84 -4.22 -4.99
N GLU A 16 -0.60 -3.81 -5.26
CA GLU A 16 0.60 -4.54 -4.82
C GLU A 16 0.76 -4.52 -3.29
N ALA A 17 0.37 -3.44 -2.63
CA ALA A 17 0.36 -3.38 -1.18
C ALA A 17 -0.66 -4.35 -0.55
N MET A 18 -1.82 -4.52 -1.19
CA MET A 18 -2.90 -5.36 -0.67
C MET A 18 -2.69 -6.86 -0.99
N PHE A 19 -2.27 -7.18 -2.21
CA PHE A 19 -2.15 -8.56 -2.68
C PHE A 19 -0.70 -9.09 -2.67
N GLY A 20 0.29 -8.24 -2.41
CA GLY A 20 1.71 -8.62 -2.39
C GLY A 20 2.30 -8.92 -3.78
N ILE A 21 1.52 -8.77 -4.84
CA ILE A 21 1.93 -9.00 -6.24
C ILE A 21 1.56 -7.80 -7.10
N ARG A 22 2.34 -7.52 -8.14
CA ARG A 22 1.98 -6.49 -9.13
C ARG A 22 0.70 -6.90 -9.85
N ALA A 23 -0.15 -5.91 -10.15
CA ALA A 23 -1.34 -6.11 -10.95
C ALA A 23 -0.98 -6.71 -12.31
N LYS A 24 -1.42 -7.93 -12.56
CA LYS A 24 -1.32 -8.64 -13.83
C LYS A 24 -2.40 -8.10 -14.76
N ILE A 25 -2.01 -7.55 -15.92
CA ILE A 25 -2.93 -6.86 -16.83
C ILE A 25 -2.73 -7.40 -18.24
N GLY A 26 -3.85 -7.75 -18.88
CA GLY A 26 -3.89 -8.25 -20.25
C GLY A 26 -3.43 -9.70 -20.38
N LEU A 27 -3.62 -10.23 -21.59
CA LEU A 27 -3.41 -11.66 -21.89
C LEU A 27 -1.96 -12.11 -21.73
N LYS A 28 -0.99 -11.20 -21.85
CA LYS A 28 0.44 -11.48 -21.62
C LYS A 28 0.77 -11.92 -20.19
N SER A 29 -0.15 -11.70 -19.24
CA SER A 29 0.01 -12.09 -17.85
C SER A 29 -0.61 -13.46 -17.51
N THR A 30 -1.29 -14.07 -18.48
CA THR A 30 -1.84 -15.43 -18.39
C THR A 30 -0.76 -16.48 -18.65
N SER A 31 -1.04 -17.75 -18.35
CA SER A 31 -0.18 -18.88 -18.70
C SER A 31 -0.27 -19.28 -20.19
N LEU A 32 -1.00 -18.53 -21.01
CA LEU A 32 -1.18 -18.83 -22.43
C LEU A 32 0.09 -18.54 -23.24
N PRO A 33 0.52 -19.45 -24.12
CA PRO A 33 1.57 -19.19 -25.10
C PRO A 33 1.26 -17.97 -25.96
N LYS A 34 2.30 -17.17 -26.29
CA LYS A 34 2.15 -15.98 -27.15
C LYS A 34 1.50 -16.30 -28.50
N SER A 35 1.79 -17.49 -29.05
CA SER A 35 1.21 -17.99 -30.31
C SER A 35 -0.31 -18.14 -30.26
N ILE A 36 -0.87 -18.52 -29.11
CA ILE A 36 -2.31 -18.64 -28.89
C ILE A 36 -2.90 -17.25 -28.67
N ILE A 37 -2.26 -16.41 -27.85
CA ILE A 37 -2.72 -15.03 -27.57
C ILE A 37 -2.91 -14.22 -28.87
N HIS A 38 -2.04 -14.39 -29.87
CA HIS A 38 -2.17 -13.72 -31.17
C HIS A 38 -3.33 -14.21 -32.04
N LYS A 39 -3.87 -15.39 -31.76
CA LYS A 39 -5.01 -16.00 -32.48
C LYS A 39 -6.36 -15.69 -31.84
N LEU A 40 -6.37 -15.29 -30.56
CA LEU A 40 -7.60 -14.96 -29.84
C LEU A 40 -8.25 -13.72 -30.48
N LYS A 41 -9.52 -13.86 -30.90
CA LYS A 41 -10.30 -12.77 -31.49
C LYS A 41 -11.56 -12.47 -30.70
N THR A 42 -12.14 -13.49 -30.06
CA THR A 42 -13.39 -13.42 -29.31
C THR A 42 -13.22 -13.96 -27.89
N ASP A 43 -14.14 -13.61 -26.99
CA ASP A 43 -14.12 -14.09 -25.61
C ASP A 43 -14.32 -15.63 -25.54
N GLU A 44 -15.07 -16.21 -26.48
CA GLU A 44 -15.24 -17.67 -26.63
C GLU A 44 -13.91 -18.38 -26.94
N ASP A 45 -13.05 -17.78 -27.78
CA ASP A 45 -11.71 -18.31 -28.08
C ASP A 45 -10.83 -18.32 -26.81
N LEU A 46 -11.02 -17.33 -25.93
CA LEU A 46 -10.27 -17.25 -24.67
C LEU A 46 -10.73 -18.34 -23.70
N GLU A 47 -12.04 -18.54 -23.57
CA GLU A 47 -12.62 -19.54 -22.67
C GLU A 47 -12.20 -20.96 -23.07
N THR A 48 -12.26 -21.28 -24.36
CA THR A 48 -11.78 -22.58 -24.88
C THR A 48 -10.28 -22.80 -24.66
N ALA A 49 -9.45 -21.76 -24.82
CA ALA A 49 -8.01 -21.83 -24.58
C ALA A 49 -7.64 -21.96 -23.09
N LEU A 50 -8.47 -21.47 -22.18
CA LEU A 50 -8.27 -21.64 -20.73
C LEU A 50 -8.75 -23.02 -20.26
N ASN A 51 -9.88 -23.49 -20.79
CA ASN A 51 -10.43 -24.79 -20.45
C ASN A 51 -9.51 -25.94 -20.88
N SER A 52 -8.86 -25.84 -22.04
CA SER A 52 -7.88 -26.83 -22.50
C SER A 52 -6.67 -26.95 -21.56
N ILE A 53 -6.22 -25.86 -20.94
CA ILE A 53 -5.13 -25.86 -19.95
C ILE A 53 -5.58 -26.46 -18.61
N ASN A 54 -6.83 -26.22 -18.20
CA ASN A 54 -7.35 -26.72 -16.94
C ASN A 54 -7.64 -28.24 -16.99
N THR A 55 -8.02 -28.78 -18.15
CA THR A 55 -8.22 -30.22 -18.34
C THR A 55 -6.92 -31.04 -18.26
N GLU A 56 -5.75 -30.43 -18.46
CA GLU A 56 -4.46 -31.10 -18.24
C GLU A 56 -4.03 -31.07 -16.76
N LYS A 57 -4.69 -30.26 -15.92
CA LYS A 57 -4.42 -30.13 -14.48
C LYS A 57 -5.42 -30.87 -13.58
N SER A 58 -6.40 -31.57 -14.14
CA SER A 58 -7.44 -32.26 -13.38
C SER A 58 -7.05 -33.70 -12.99
N VAL A 59 -5.85 -33.87 -12.44
CA VAL A 59 -5.61 -34.89 -11.42
C VAL A 59 -5.26 -34.11 -10.16
N ASP A 60 -6.02 -34.37 -9.11
CA ASP A 60 -5.96 -33.76 -7.78
C ASP A 60 -6.64 -32.40 -7.60
N THR A 61 -7.97 -32.41 -7.57
CA THR A 61 -8.68 -31.58 -6.58
C THR A 61 -10.05 -32.16 -6.23
N SER A 62 -10.10 -33.12 -5.31
CA SER A 62 -11.28 -33.38 -4.48
C SER A 62 -10.96 -34.26 -3.28
N SER A 63 -10.26 -33.73 -2.29
CA SER A 63 -10.49 -34.18 -0.91
C SER A 63 -10.10 -33.07 0.07
N GLU A 64 -11.05 -32.77 0.95
CA GLU A 64 -10.77 -32.16 2.25
C GLU A 64 -9.91 -33.16 3.04
N GLU A 65 -8.63 -33.20 2.74
CA GLU A 65 -7.66 -34.00 3.48
C GLU A 65 -6.73 -33.05 4.23
N ASN A 66 -6.62 -33.32 5.53
CA ASN A 66 -5.66 -32.74 6.45
C ASN A 66 -4.32 -32.57 5.73
N ILE A 67 -3.91 -31.31 5.51
CA ILE A 67 -2.64 -30.99 4.84
C ILE A 67 -1.52 -31.44 5.75
N ASP A 68 -0.99 -32.63 5.47
CA ASP A 68 0.35 -33.03 5.91
C ASP A 68 1.32 -32.07 5.20
N VAL A 69 1.92 -31.17 5.97
CA VAL A 69 2.74 -30.09 5.44
C VAL A 69 4.07 -30.70 4.97
N ASN A 70 4.17 -30.95 3.67
CA ASN A 70 5.41 -31.34 3.01
C ASN A 70 6.54 -30.34 3.35
N GLU A 71 7.74 -30.85 3.66
CA GLU A 71 8.88 -30.10 4.18
C GLU A 71 9.31 -28.96 3.23
N GLU A 72 9.17 -29.15 1.91
CA GLU A 72 9.42 -28.13 0.89
C GLU A 72 8.44 -26.94 0.94
N GLN A 73 7.19 -27.19 1.35
CA GLN A 73 6.18 -26.13 1.50
C GLN A 73 6.47 -25.26 2.73
N ALA A 74 7.06 -25.84 3.78
CA ALA A 74 7.43 -25.13 5.00
C ALA A 74 8.58 -24.13 4.75
N ASP A 75 9.58 -24.49 3.96
CA ASP A 75 10.69 -23.61 3.58
C ASP A 75 10.24 -22.39 2.76
N ILE A 76 9.28 -22.60 1.86
CA ILE A 76 8.67 -21.51 1.07
C ILE A 76 7.89 -20.55 1.99
N ILE A 77 7.23 -21.07 3.02
CA ILE A 77 6.50 -20.24 3.98
C ILE A 77 7.46 -19.43 4.86
N GLN A 78 8.55 -20.05 5.34
CA GLN A 78 9.55 -19.37 6.17
C GLN A 78 10.24 -18.24 5.41
N SER A 79 10.74 -18.51 4.20
CA SER A 79 11.36 -17.48 3.34
C SER A 79 10.40 -16.33 3.04
N ARG A 80 9.11 -16.61 2.83
CA ARG A 80 8.08 -15.59 2.67
C ARG A 80 7.87 -14.77 3.95
N GLN A 81 7.90 -15.37 5.12
CA GLN A 81 7.79 -14.65 6.40
C GLN A 81 8.98 -13.71 6.62
N GLU A 82 10.20 -14.16 6.31
CA GLU A 82 11.41 -13.35 6.41
C GLU A 82 11.34 -12.10 5.53
N THR A 83 10.95 -12.26 4.26
CA THR A 83 10.78 -11.12 3.34
C THR A 83 9.69 -10.15 3.82
N ILE A 84 8.62 -10.63 4.46
CA ILE A 84 7.59 -9.77 5.06
C ILE A 84 8.18 -8.96 6.23
N ILE A 85 8.96 -9.60 7.10
CA ILE A 85 9.61 -8.93 8.24
C ILE A 85 10.58 -7.86 7.76
N GLU A 86 11.38 -8.16 6.74
CA GLU A 86 12.32 -7.23 6.14
C GLU A 86 11.60 -5.99 5.58
N LYS A 87 10.56 -6.18 4.76
CA LYS A 87 9.74 -5.07 4.22
C LYS A 87 9.08 -4.25 5.33
N ARG A 88 8.64 -4.89 6.42
CA ARG A 88 8.09 -4.17 7.59
C ARG A 88 9.15 -3.31 8.28
N ARG A 89 10.38 -3.81 8.44
CA ARG A 89 11.50 -3.04 9.01
C ARG A 89 11.86 -1.85 8.14
N GLU A 90 11.95 -2.05 6.82
CA GLU A 90 12.23 -0.97 5.87
C GLU A 90 11.12 0.09 5.89
N SER A 91 9.85 -0.33 5.86
CA SER A 91 8.70 0.56 5.95
C SER A 91 8.71 1.39 7.24
N PHE A 92 9.01 0.76 8.40
CA PHE A 92 9.13 1.45 9.68
C PHE A 92 10.25 2.50 9.65
N HIS A 93 11.41 2.16 9.10
CA HIS A 93 12.52 3.09 8.96
C HIS A 93 12.12 4.31 8.12
N ASN A 94 11.49 4.09 6.97
CA ASN A 94 11.04 5.16 6.08
C ASN A 94 10.00 6.06 6.76
N LEU A 95 9.07 5.47 7.52
CA LEU A 95 8.09 6.25 8.30
C LEU A 95 8.77 7.12 9.36
N LYS A 96 9.80 6.62 10.04
CA LYS A 96 10.60 7.39 11.01
C LYS A 96 11.32 8.55 10.34
N VAL A 97 11.94 8.33 9.19
CA VAL A 97 12.59 9.39 8.40
C VAL A 97 11.57 10.47 8.03
N GLN A 98 10.39 10.07 7.59
CA GLN A 98 9.33 11.00 7.21
C GLN A 98 8.78 11.79 8.40
N ALA A 99 8.58 11.16 9.55
CA ALA A 99 8.17 11.85 10.77
C ALA A 99 9.19 12.95 11.15
N SER A 100 10.48 12.63 11.09
CA SER A 100 11.55 13.61 11.33
C SER A 100 11.52 14.76 10.32
N LYS A 101 11.34 14.46 9.03
CA LYS A 101 11.25 15.48 7.97
C LYS A 101 10.03 16.38 8.09
N VAL A 102 8.88 15.81 8.46
CA VAL A 102 7.64 16.58 8.69
C VAL A 102 7.81 17.48 9.92
N LYS A 103 8.46 16.99 10.98
CA LYS A 103 8.79 17.78 12.18
C LYS A 103 9.68 18.98 11.84
N THR A 104 10.80 18.77 11.17
CA THR A 104 11.72 19.86 10.80
C THR A 104 11.06 20.88 9.85
N ASN A 105 10.24 20.41 8.91
CA ASN A 105 9.45 21.30 8.05
C ASN A 105 8.42 22.11 8.84
N SER A 106 7.79 21.51 9.86
CA SER A 106 6.83 22.20 10.73
C SER A 106 7.53 23.25 11.58
N GLU A 107 8.68 22.92 12.16
CA GLU A 107 9.52 23.86 12.93
C GLU A 107 9.96 25.04 12.06
N HIS A 108 10.40 24.80 10.82
CA HIS A 108 10.76 25.89 9.91
C HIS A 108 9.56 26.77 9.51
N ARG A 109 8.36 26.19 9.39
CA ARG A 109 7.13 26.96 9.10
C ARG A 109 6.68 27.81 10.27
N LEU A 110 6.89 27.35 11.50
CA LEU A 110 6.49 28.02 12.72
C LEU A 110 7.65 28.91 13.21
N ARG A 111 7.63 30.18 12.79
CA ARG A 111 8.59 31.16 13.31
C ARG A 111 8.36 31.36 14.80
N GLU A 112 9.43 31.39 15.58
CA GLU A 112 9.32 31.79 16.98
C GLU A 112 8.85 33.24 17.10
N GLY A 113 7.74 33.46 17.79
CA GLY A 113 7.26 34.81 18.09
C GLY A 113 8.06 35.46 19.23
N LYS A 114 8.04 36.79 19.29
CA LYS A 114 8.68 37.58 20.36
C LYS A 114 7.71 37.80 21.51
N ILE A 115 8.23 37.94 22.73
CA ILE A 115 7.41 38.35 23.89
C ILE A 115 6.81 39.73 23.60
N GLY A 116 5.51 39.90 23.83
CA GLY A 116 4.74 41.10 23.49
C GLY A 116 4.14 41.10 22.08
N GLU A 117 4.46 40.12 21.23
CA GLU A 117 3.88 40.01 19.88
C GLU A 117 2.44 39.49 19.92
N SER A 118 1.57 40.09 19.12
CA SER A 118 0.19 39.61 18.92
C SER A 118 0.15 38.50 17.87
N VAL A 119 -0.43 37.37 18.23
CA VAL A 119 -0.52 36.18 17.40
C VAL A 119 -1.97 35.73 17.24
N LYS A 120 -2.28 35.13 16.08
CA LYS A 120 -3.58 34.52 15.78
C LYS A 120 -3.44 33.00 15.83
N ILE A 121 -4.08 32.37 16.80
CA ILE A 121 -4.04 30.92 17.02
C ILE A 121 -5.31 30.30 16.45
N ARG A 122 -5.19 29.31 15.57
CA ARG A 122 -6.36 28.56 15.07
C ARG A 122 -6.81 27.52 16.08
N ILE A 123 -8.13 27.40 16.24
CA ILE A 123 -8.74 26.35 17.06
C ILE A 123 -8.94 25.10 16.19
N PRO A 124 -8.50 23.91 16.64
CA PRO A 124 -8.75 22.65 15.94
C PRO A 124 -10.25 22.37 15.79
N ASP A 125 -10.65 21.71 14.70
CA ASP A 125 -12.07 21.43 14.48
C ASP A 125 -12.68 20.49 15.55
N VAL A 126 -11.86 19.66 16.20
CA VAL A 126 -12.30 18.79 17.30
C VAL A 126 -12.70 19.56 18.56
N ASP A 127 -12.10 20.73 18.77
CA ASP A 127 -12.33 21.59 19.94
C ASP A 127 -13.33 22.73 19.62
N LYS A 128 -13.81 22.80 18.39
CA LYS A 128 -14.61 23.91 17.87
C LYS A 128 -16.09 23.51 17.75
N ALA A 129 -16.97 24.15 18.51
CA ALA A 129 -18.42 24.00 18.29
C ALA A 129 -18.85 24.67 16.98
N ARG A 130 -20.07 24.33 16.50
CA ARG A 130 -20.56 24.84 15.19
C ARG A 130 -20.54 26.36 15.04
N ASN A 131 -20.78 27.09 16.14
CA ASN A 131 -20.84 28.56 16.13
C ASN A 131 -19.60 29.24 16.73
N ASP A 132 -18.55 28.49 17.04
CA ASP A 132 -17.34 29.07 17.63
C ASP A 132 -16.47 29.80 16.59
N LEU A 133 -15.70 30.76 17.07
CA LEU A 133 -14.69 31.45 16.28
C LEU A 133 -13.64 30.45 15.78
N ARG A 134 -13.15 30.64 14.55
CA ARG A 134 -12.10 29.77 13.97
C ARG A 134 -10.73 29.96 14.60
N SER A 135 -10.53 31.05 15.33
CA SER A 135 -9.24 31.45 15.87
C SER A 135 -9.39 32.47 16.99
N ILE A 136 -8.45 32.45 17.92
CA ILE A 136 -8.29 33.43 18.98
C ILE A 136 -7.07 34.32 18.70
N LEU A 137 -7.12 35.56 19.20
CA LEU A 137 -5.99 36.47 19.23
C LEU A 137 -5.40 36.46 20.63
N GLY A 138 -4.08 36.42 20.74
CA GLY A 138 -3.38 36.44 22.02
C GLY A 138 -2.05 37.16 21.90
N VAL A 139 -1.49 37.56 23.05
CA VAL A 139 -0.16 38.17 23.13
C VAL A 139 0.80 37.18 23.78
N ILE A 140 2.00 37.04 23.24
CA ILE A 140 3.02 36.13 23.81
C ILE A 140 3.56 36.73 25.11
N ILE A 141 3.24 36.10 26.24
CA ILE A 141 3.69 36.57 27.56
C ILE A 141 5.02 35.93 27.97
N LYS A 142 5.24 34.67 27.57
CA LYS A 142 6.42 33.88 27.96
C LYS A 142 6.74 32.82 26.90
N LYS A 143 8.04 32.56 26.69
CA LYS A 143 8.52 31.42 25.88
C LYS A 143 8.75 30.20 26.78
N GLN A 144 8.43 29.02 26.25
CA GLN A 144 8.62 27.73 26.91
C GLN A 144 9.95 27.10 26.51
#